data_AF-A0A4U5ZSX9-F1
#
_entry.id   AF-A0A4U5ZSX9-F1
#
_cell.length_a   1.000
_cell.length_b   1.000
_cell.length_c   1.000
_cell.angle_alpha   90.00
_cell.angle_beta   90.00
_cell.angle_gamma   90.00
#
_symmetry.space_group_name_H-M   'P 1'
#
loop_
_entity.id
_entity.type
_entity.pdbx_description
1 polymer ?
#
loop_
_entity_poly.entity_id
_entity_poly.type
_entity_poly.pdbx_seq_one_letter_code
_entity_poly.pdbx_strand_id
1 'polypeptide(L)'
;MEEQSVNAAQLKREVLPALFASPATIGEYGAGIDGAESLNELSNLMEHGAVSALADKIGQIVAKLADADPRKIAEKPTWFEKLLGREVERQVRYQVARKTLDQLLDEAEGVAQRVRDTLRALDDMLNTHEAEVARLRAYIQAGREFLDENPEAGAAKAGVIEFDKPRERFARKLANLATLMASHEMSVTQMKLTRAQAVDMLDRFSETASVLVPVWRQHTLALITTKNMNPAMVAEAAKAHQALMRSLSQSLEGINQ
;
A
#
# COMPACT_ATOMS: atom_id res chain seq x y z
N MET A 1 9.92 -22.92 -14.84
CA MET A 1 8.74 -23.76 -15.08
C MET A 1 7.73 -22.87 -15.77
N GLU A 2 7.44 -23.10 -17.05
CA GLU A 2 6.37 -22.39 -17.75
C GLU A 2 5.04 -22.83 -17.11
N GLU A 3 4.36 -21.92 -16.40
CA GLU A 3 2.96 -22.11 -16.07
C GLU A 3 2.19 -22.23 -17.40
N GLN A 4 1.66 -23.42 -17.68
CA GLN A 4 0.76 -23.61 -18.79
C GLN A 4 -0.48 -22.75 -18.55
N SER A 5 -0.55 -21.60 -19.22
CA SER A 5 -1.72 -20.73 -19.19
C SER A 5 -2.94 -21.55 -19.61
N VAL A 6 -3.93 -21.66 -18.72
CA VAL A 6 -5.18 -22.38 -19.01
C VAL A 6 -5.82 -21.80 -20.27
N ASN A 7 -5.95 -22.61 -21.31
CA ASN A 7 -6.50 -22.20 -22.61
C ASN A 7 -7.97 -22.66 -22.75
N ALA A 8 -8.86 -21.71 -23.04
CA ALA A 8 -10.28 -21.98 -23.25
C ALA A 8 -10.55 -23.07 -24.31
N ALA A 9 -9.76 -23.13 -25.38
CA ALA A 9 -9.90 -24.14 -26.44
C ALA A 9 -9.57 -25.56 -25.93
N GLN A 10 -8.60 -25.70 -25.02
CA GLN A 10 -8.26 -26.98 -24.41
C GLN A 10 -9.36 -27.43 -23.45
N LEU A 11 -9.87 -26.50 -22.61
CA LEU A 11 -10.99 -26.78 -21.70
C LEU A 11 -12.22 -27.31 -22.46
N LYS A 12 -12.55 -26.71 -23.60
CA LYS A 12 -13.67 -27.15 -24.46
C LYS A 12 -13.45 -28.52 -25.12
N ARG A 13 -12.20 -28.87 -25.44
CA ARG A 13 -11.88 -30.12 -26.14
C ARG A 13 -11.78 -31.33 -25.21
N GLU A 14 -11.20 -31.13 -24.03
CA GLU A 14 -10.79 -32.24 -23.16
C GLU A 14 -11.61 -32.29 -21.87
N VAL A 15 -11.75 -31.15 -21.19
CA VAL A 15 -12.33 -31.09 -19.84
C VAL A 15 -13.85 -31.13 -19.90
N LEU A 16 -14.49 -30.26 -20.69
CA LEU A 16 -15.94 -30.11 -20.73
C LEU A 16 -16.68 -31.35 -21.26
N PRO A 17 -16.23 -32.03 -22.34
CA PRO A 17 -16.84 -33.27 -22.78
C PRO A 17 -16.77 -34.37 -21.71
N ALA A 18 -15.62 -34.52 -21.04
CA ALA A 18 -15.45 -35.49 -19.97
C ALA A 18 -16.36 -35.18 -18.76
N LEU A 19 -16.49 -33.90 -18.42
CA LEU A 19 -17.34 -33.43 -17.33
C LEU A 19 -18.82 -33.81 -17.55
N PHE A 20 -19.33 -33.66 -18.77
CA PHE A 20 -20.71 -34.02 -19.13
C PHE A 20 -20.89 -35.52 -19.37
N ALA A 21 -19.83 -36.27 -19.66
CA ALA A 21 -19.84 -37.73 -19.66
C ALA A 21 -19.90 -38.32 -18.23
N SER A 22 -19.41 -37.57 -17.22
CA SER A 22 -19.45 -37.95 -15.80
C SER A 22 -20.01 -36.82 -14.91
N PRO A 23 -21.34 -36.54 -14.95
CA PRO A 23 -21.96 -35.37 -14.31
C PRO A 23 -21.79 -35.25 -12.78
N ALA A 24 -21.40 -36.32 -12.09
CA ALA A 24 -21.05 -36.26 -10.68
C ALA A 24 -19.93 -35.25 -10.39
N THR A 25 -19.00 -35.09 -11.34
CA THR A 25 -17.78 -34.25 -11.22
C THR A 25 -17.99 -32.78 -11.57
N ILE A 26 -19.20 -32.36 -11.99
CA ILE A 26 -19.50 -30.96 -12.35
C ILE A 26 -19.12 -29.94 -11.25
N GLY A 27 -19.19 -30.35 -9.97
CA GLY A 27 -18.78 -29.51 -8.85
C GLY A 27 -17.30 -29.15 -8.84
N GLU A 28 -16.46 -29.99 -9.45
CA GLU A 28 -15.00 -29.88 -9.50
C GLU A 28 -14.51 -29.01 -10.66
N TYR A 29 -15.40 -28.51 -11.52
CA TYR A 29 -15.00 -27.63 -12.62
C TYR A 29 -14.36 -26.35 -12.09
N GLY A 30 -13.10 -26.08 -12.44
CA GLY A 30 -12.34 -24.99 -11.86
C GLY A 30 -11.95 -25.23 -10.39
N ALA A 31 -11.87 -26.49 -9.94
CA ALA A 31 -11.27 -26.83 -8.66
C ALA A 31 -9.80 -26.39 -8.62
N GLY A 32 -9.35 -25.92 -7.45
CA GLY A 32 -8.04 -25.31 -7.27
C GLY A 32 -7.97 -23.86 -7.72
N ILE A 33 -9.11 -23.18 -7.89
CA ILE A 33 -9.22 -21.72 -7.89
C ILE A 33 -9.89 -21.35 -6.57
N ASP A 34 -9.09 -21.06 -5.56
CA ASP A 34 -9.53 -20.74 -4.20
C ASP A 34 -9.39 -19.24 -3.93
N GLY A 35 -10.44 -18.63 -3.36
CA GLY A 35 -10.45 -17.19 -3.05
C GLY A 35 -10.32 -16.84 -1.57
N ALA A 36 -10.58 -17.79 -0.66
CA ALA A 36 -10.69 -17.47 0.77
C ALA A 36 -9.33 -17.12 1.41
N GLU A 37 -8.27 -17.82 1.02
CA GLU A 37 -6.91 -17.59 1.54
C GLU A 37 -6.35 -16.25 1.02
N SER A 38 -6.45 -16.00 -0.29
CA SER A 38 -6.00 -14.77 -0.93
C SER A 38 -6.69 -13.51 -0.40
N LEU A 39 -8.00 -13.61 -0.08
CA LEU A 39 -8.74 -12.48 0.50
C LEU A 39 -8.32 -12.17 1.95
N ASN A 40 -7.97 -13.20 2.73
CA ASN A 40 -7.47 -13.01 4.09
C ASN A 40 -6.07 -12.38 4.10
N GLU A 41 -5.20 -12.78 3.17
CA GLU A 41 -3.87 -12.18 3.01
C GLU A 41 -3.94 -10.68 2.70
N LEU A 42 -4.83 -10.28 1.79
CA LEU A 42 -5.07 -8.86 1.50
C LEU A 42 -5.54 -8.11 2.76
N SER A 43 -6.49 -8.67 3.50
CA SER A 43 -6.99 -8.05 4.74
C SER A 43 -5.86 -7.85 5.74
N ASN A 44 -5.02 -8.86 5.97
CA ASN A 44 -3.89 -8.78 6.89
C ASN A 44 -2.87 -7.71 6.44
N LEU A 45 -2.58 -7.63 5.14
CA LEU A 45 -1.64 -6.65 4.59
C LEU A 45 -2.18 -5.22 4.71
N MET A 46 -3.49 -5.01 4.53
CA MET A 46 -4.13 -3.71 4.73
C MET A 46 -4.24 -3.32 6.22
N GLU A 47 -4.48 -4.29 7.11
CA GLU A 47 -4.63 -4.05 8.55
C GLU A 47 -3.33 -3.55 9.20
N HIS A 48 -2.17 -4.00 8.69
CA HIS A 48 -0.84 -3.56 9.15
C HIS A 48 -0.34 -2.31 8.39
N GLY A 49 -1.22 -1.32 8.21
CA GLY A 49 -1.03 -0.16 7.32
C GLY A 49 0.30 0.58 7.50
N ALA A 50 1.35 0.14 6.81
CA ALA A 50 2.68 0.74 6.85
C ALA A 50 2.67 2.21 6.43
N VAL A 51 1.76 2.58 5.52
CA VAL A 51 1.51 3.97 5.10
C VAL A 51 0.97 4.82 6.26
N SER A 52 0.03 4.28 7.04
CA SER A 52 -0.50 4.95 8.25
C SER A 52 0.60 5.12 9.29
N ALA A 53 1.43 4.10 9.50
CA ALA A 53 2.57 4.20 10.40
C ALA A 53 3.58 5.28 9.97
N LEU A 54 3.82 5.43 8.65
CA LEU A 54 4.68 6.48 8.12
C LEU A 54 4.05 7.86 8.32
N ALA A 55 2.76 8.00 8.06
CA ALA A 55 1.99 9.21 8.31
C ALA A 55 2.06 9.66 9.77
N ASP A 56 1.82 8.73 10.70
CA ASP A 56 1.90 8.99 12.14
C ASP A 56 3.29 9.46 12.54
N LYS A 57 4.33 8.86 11.96
CA LYS A 57 5.72 9.24 12.23
C LYS A 57 6.05 10.63 11.65
N ILE A 58 5.60 10.94 10.44
CA ILE A 58 5.71 12.28 9.85
C ILE A 58 4.97 13.31 10.72
N GLY A 59 3.78 12.99 11.21
CA GLY A 59 3.02 13.84 12.14
C GLY A 59 3.78 14.14 13.43
N GLN A 60 4.44 13.13 14.03
CA GLN A 60 5.31 13.30 15.19
C GLN A 60 6.50 14.23 14.88
N ILE A 61 7.13 14.09 13.70
CA ILE A 61 8.22 14.95 13.25
C ILE A 61 7.75 16.40 13.10
N VAL A 62 6.61 16.63 12.44
CA VAL A 62 6.02 17.97 12.27
C VAL A 62 5.73 18.63 13.63
N ALA A 63 5.13 17.89 14.56
CA ALA A 63 4.85 18.39 15.90
C ALA A 63 6.14 18.77 16.64
N LYS A 64 7.20 17.96 16.54
CA LYS A 64 8.50 18.25 17.17
C LYS A 64 9.28 19.36 16.49
N LEU A 65 9.13 19.53 15.18
CA LEU A 65 9.66 20.68 14.46
C LEU A 65 9.06 21.99 15.02
N ALA A 66 7.75 22.04 15.25
CA ALA A 66 7.09 23.23 15.82
C ALA A 66 7.71 23.69 17.16
N ASP A 67 8.16 22.73 17.97
CA ASP A 67 8.84 23.00 19.24
C ASP A 67 10.26 23.55 19.03
N ALA A 68 10.96 23.07 18.01
CA ALA A 68 12.37 23.33 17.70
C ALA A 68 12.62 24.50 16.71
N ASP A 69 11.86 25.59 16.83
CA ASP A 69 12.03 26.78 15.97
C ASP A 69 13.37 27.50 16.27
N PRO A 70 14.28 27.64 15.28
CA PRO A 70 15.54 28.40 15.41
C PRO A 70 15.40 29.82 15.97
N ARG A 71 14.24 30.47 15.77
CA ARG A 71 13.98 31.83 16.25
C ARG A 71 13.91 31.91 17.77
N LYS A 72 13.47 30.85 18.45
CA LYS A 72 13.37 30.78 19.92
C LYS A 72 14.74 30.84 20.61
N ILE A 73 15.82 30.50 19.89
CA ILE A 73 17.21 30.55 20.41
C ILE A 73 17.83 31.94 20.18
N ALA A 74 17.37 32.65 19.15
CA ALA A 74 17.95 33.93 18.72
C ALA A 74 17.46 35.14 19.54
N GLU A 75 16.47 34.96 20.41
CA GLU A 75 16.01 36.00 21.32
C GLU A 75 17.11 36.41 22.29
N LYS A 76 17.50 37.70 22.26
CA LYS A 76 18.57 38.23 23.11
C LYS A 76 18.21 38.02 24.60
N PRO A 77 19.05 37.31 25.37
CA PRO A 77 18.80 37.15 26.79
C PRO A 77 18.94 38.50 27.50
N THR A 78 17.96 38.76 28.35
CA THR A 78 17.95 39.93 29.24
C THR A 78 19.10 39.81 30.25
N TRP A 79 19.59 40.92 30.81
CA TRP A 79 20.77 40.91 31.69
C TRP A 79 20.65 39.97 32.91
N PHE A 80 19.44 39.81 33.45
CA PHE A 80 19.14 38.83 34.51
C PHE A 80 19.19 37.37 34.03
N GLU A 81 18.82 37.12 32.77
CA GLU A 81 18.81 35.77 32.18
C GLU A 81 20.23 35.26 31.91
N LYS A 82 21.17 36.18 31.61
CA LYS A 82 22.60 35.87 31.52
C LYS A 82 23.18 35.46 32.87
N LEU A 83 22.78 36.13 33.95
CA LEU A 83 23.25 35.83 35.31
C LEU A 83 22.73 34.46 35.81
N LEU A 84 21.54 34.04 35.36
CA LEU A 84 20.92 32.77 35.72
C LEU A 84 21.32 31.59 34.81
N GLY A 85 22.20 31.80 33.83
CA GLY A 85 22.61 30.73 32.90
C GLY A 85 21.53 30.29 31.91
N ARG A 86 20.44 31.07 31.76
CA ARG A 86 19.29 30.71 30.90
C ARG A 86 19.64 30.68 29.42
N GLU A 87 20.71 31.38 29.01
CA GLU A 87 21.26 31.32 27.65
C GLU A 87 21.84 29.92 27.33
N VAL A 88 22.61 29.36 28.27
CA VAL A 88 23.15 27.99 28.15
C VAL A 88 22.00 26.99 28.17
N GLU A 89 21.00 27.20 29.03
CA GLU A 89 19.81 26.35 29.10
C GLU A 89 19.02 26.32 27.77
N ARG A 90 18.82 27.47 27.11
CA ARG A 90 18.15 27.55 25.80
C ARG A 90 18.93 26.83 24.70
N GLN A 91 20.26 26.97 24.67
CA GLN A 91 21.10 26.25 23.72
C GLN A 91 21.05 24.73 23.94
N VAL A 92 21.13 24.27 25.19
CA VAL A 92 21.03 22.84 25.52
C VAL A 92 19.65 22.30 25.13
N ARG A 93 18.56 23.01 25.47
CA ARG A 93 17.19 22.62 25.08
C ARG A 93 17.05 22.48 23.56
N TYR A 94 17.63 23.40 22.79
CA TYR A 94 17.61 23.30 21.33
C TYR A 94 18.44 22.14 20.80
N GLN A 95 19.64 21.90 21.34
CA GLN A 95 20.47 20.76 20.95
C GLN A 95 19.76 19.42 21.23
N VAL A 96 19.10 19.31 22.38
CA VAL A 96 18.28 18.14 22.73
C VAL A 96 17.13 17.99 21.74
N ALA A 97 16.36 19.05 21.47
CA ALA A 97 15.25 19.02 20.53
C ALA A 97 15.68 18.62 19.11
N ARG A 98 16.81 19.16 18.63
CA ARG A 98 17.42 18.79 17.34
C ARG A 98 17.81 17.31 17.30
N LYS A 99 18.47 16.80 18.34
CA LYS A 99 18.87 15.39 18.43
C LYS A 99 17.66 14.46 18.45
N THR A 100 16.60 14.83 19.17
CA THR A 100 15.33 14.10 19.15
C THR A 100 14.70 14.10 17.77
N LEU A 101 14.78 15.22 17.04
CA LEU A 101 14.27 15.26 15.67
C LEU A 101 15.07 14.38 14.71
N ASP A 102 16.41 14.38 14.83
CA ASP A 102 17.26 13.47 14.05
C ASP A 102 16.89 12.00 14.30
N GLN A 103 16.65 11.61 15.55
CA GLN A 103 16.18 10.25 15.88
C GLN A 103 14.83 9.91 15.24
N LEU A 104 13.87 10.84 15.28
CA LEU A 104 12.56 10.63 14.66
C LEU A 104 12.65 10.52 13.13
N LEU A 105 13.56 11.27 12.50
CA LEU A 105 13.82 11.18 11.06
C LEU A 105 14.44 9.83 10.69
N ASP A 106 15.39 9.33 11.50
CA ASP A 106 15.99 8.02 11.29
C ASP A 106 14.96 6.89 11.50
N GLU A 107 14.08 7.01 12.50
CA GLU A 107 12.95 6.10 12.70
C GLU A 107 11.97 6.13 11.53
N ALA A 108 11.68 7.31 10.97
CA ALA A 108 10.82 7.47 9.81
C ALA A 108 11.39 6.79 8.56
N GLU A 109 12.71 6.84 8.35
CA GLU A 109 13.36 6.08 7.27
C GLU A 109 13.19 4.57 7.48
N GLY A 110 13.30 4.08 8.72
CA GLY A 110 13.00 2.68 9.04
C GLY A 110 11.54 2.28 8.75
N VAL A 111 10.59 3.18 8.96
CA VAL A 111 9.18 2.97 8.61
C VAL A 111 8.99 3.01 7.08
N ALA A 112 9.62 3.96 6.40
CA ALA A 112 9.60 4.07 4.94
C ALA A 112 10.17 2.81 4.26
N GLN A 113 11.19 2.19 4.85
CA GLN A 113 11.69 0.90 4.37
C GLN A 113 10.64 -0.21 4.48
N ARG A 114 9.88 -0.25 5.58
CA ARG A 114 8.76 -1.20 5.70
C ARG A 114 7.67 -0.95 4.66
N VAL A 115 7.37 0.31 4.33
CA VAL A 115 6.44 0.64 3.24
C VAL A 115 6.94 0.08 1.90
N ARG A 116 8.25 0.19 1.61
CA ARG A 116 8.86 -0.40 0.41
C ARG A 116 8.72 -1.92 0.39
N ASP A 117 8.86 -2.58 1.53
CA ASP A 117 8.71 -4.03 1.63
C ASP A 117 7.24 -4.45 1.45
N THR A 118 6.29 -3.72 2.02
CA THR A 118 4.85 -3.91 1.79
C THR A 118 4.49 -3.71 0.32
N LEU A 119 5.05 -2.71 -0.37
CA LEU A 119 4.83 -2.50 -1.80
C LEU A 119 5.28 -3.69 -2.65
N ARG A 120 6.40 -4.34 -2.31
CA ARG A 120 6.86 -5.55 -3.01
C ARG A 120 5.89 -6.72 -2.81
N ALA A 121 5.46 -6.96 -1.57
CA ALA A 121 4.48 -8.00 -1.29
C ALA A 121 3.13 -7.74 -2.00
N LEU A 122 2.72 -6.47 -2.08
CA LEU A 122 1.53 -6.05 -2.80
C LEU A 122 1.64 -6.31 -4.31
N ASP A 123 2.81 -6.08 -4.91
CA ASP A 123 3.08 -6.37 -6.32
C ASP A 123 2.98 -7.88 -6.61
N ASP A 124 3.48 -8.74 -5.71
CA ASP A 124 3.35 -10.19 -5.84
C ASP A 124 1.88 -10.65 -5.75
N MET A 125 1.13 -10.13 -4.78
CA MET A 125 -0.30 -10.41 -4.64
C MET A 125 -1.12 -9.91 -5.84
N LEU A 126 -0.79 -8.73 -6.37
CA LEU A 126 -1.43 -8.20 -7.59
C LEU A 126 -1.27 -9.16 -8.75
N ASN A 127 -0.05 -9.66 -8.99
CA ASN A 127 0.22 -10.63 -10.05
C ASN A 127 -0.59 -11.92 -9.87
N THR A 128 -0.64 -12.45 -8.65
CA THR A 128 -1.43 -13.65 -8.31
C THR A 128 -2.92 -13.44 -8.60
N HIS A 129 -3.50 -12.33 -8.13
CA HIS A 129 -4.93 -12.06 -8.36
C HIS A 129 -5.24 -11.78 -9.84
N GLU A 130 -4.36 -11.09 -10.58
CA GLU A 130 -4.53 -10.88 -12.02
C GLU A 130 -4.47 -12.19 -12.81
N ALA A 131 -3.57 -13.11 -12.43
CA ALA A 131 -3.50 -14.44 -13.01
C ALA A 131 -4.77 -15.26 -12.73
N GLU A 132 -5.29 -15.21 -11.50
CA GLU A 132 -6.55 -15.89 -11.15
C GLU A 132 -7.76 -15.30 -11.89
N VAL A 133 -7.83 -13.98 -12.08
CA VAL A 133 -8.86 -13.35 -12.93
C VAL A 133 -8.78 -13.88 -14.37
N ALA A 134 -7.57 -13.97 -14.95
CA ALA A 134 -7.39 -14.49 -16.29
C ALA A 134 -7.81 -15.97 -16.40
N ARG A 135 -7.45 -16.79 -15.40
CA ARG A 135 -7.81 -18.20 -15.31
C ARG A 135 -9.33 -18.37 -15.19
N LEU A 136 -9.98 -17.68 -14.27
CA LEU A 136 -11.44 -17.70 -14.08
C LEU A 136 -12.15 -17.28 -15.36
N ARG A 137 -11.69 -16.23 -16.03
CA ARG A 137 -12.23 -15.78 -17.31
C ARG A 137 -12.18 -16.88 -18.36
N ALA A 138 -11.06 -17.61 -18.46
CA ALA A 138 -10.92 -18.73 -19.39
C ALA A 138 -11.92 -19.87 -19.09
N TYR A 139 -12.06 -20.27 -17.82
CA TYR A 139 -13.02 -21.28 -17.40
C TYR A 139 -14.48 -20.87 -17.66
N ILE A 140 -14.83 -19.62 -17.35
CA ILE A 140 -16.18 -19.09 -17.56
C ILE A 140 -16.49 -19.03 -19.06
N GLN A 141 -15.57 -18.49 -19.87
CA GLN A 141 -15.75 -18.37 -21.31
C GLN A 141 -15.88 -19.74 -21.97
N ALA A 142 -14.97 -20.67 -21.68
CA ALA A 142 -15.01 -22.03 -22.21
C ALA A 142 -16.33 -22.73 -21.87
N GLY A 143 -16.78 -22.61 -20.60
CA GLY A 143 -18.02 -23.22 -20.15
C GLY A 143 -19.26 -22.66 -20.84
N ARG A 144 -19.33 -21.33 -21.02
CA ARG A 144 -20.44 -20.68 -21.73
C ARG A 144 -20.49 -21.08 -23.21
N GLU A 145 -19.36 -20.93 -23.91
CA GLU A 145 -19.27 -21.31 -25.32
C GLU A 145 -19.61 -22.79 -25.53
N PHE A 146 -19.14 -23.68 -24.66
CA PHE A 146 -19.47 -25.10 -24.76
C PHE A 146 -20.97 -25.37 -24.62
N LEU A 147 -21.64 -24.72 -23.66
CA LEU A 147 -23.09 -24.86 -23.48
C LEU A 147 -23.88 -24.34 -24.68
N ASP A 148 -23.41 -23.27 -25.32
CA ASP A 148 -24.05 -22.66 -26.49
C ASP A 148 -23.85 -23.53 -27.73
N GLU A 149 -22.64 -24.06 -27.93
CA GLU A 149 -22.30 -24.96 -29.04
C GLU A 149 -22.92 -26.37 -28.89
N ASN A 150 -23.20 -26.79 -27.65
CA ASN A 150 -23.74 -28.11 -27.32
C ASN A 150 -25.04 -27.98 -26.51
N PRO A 151 -26.17 -27.61 -27.15
CA PRO A 151 -27.44 -27.41 -26.46
C PRO A 151 -27.96 -28.69 -25.77
N GLU A 152 -27.65 -29.86 -26.35
CA GLU A 152 -28.04 -31.17 -25.81
C GLU A 152 -27.19 -31.64 -24.63
N ALA A 153 -26.05 -30.98 -24.34
CA ALA A 153 -25.17 -31.38 -23.25
C ALA A 153 -25.88 -31.23 -21.89
N GLY A 154 -26.11 -32.37 -21.23
CA GLY A 154 -26.79 -32.44 -19.94
C GLY A 154 -28.25 -31.99 -19.97
N ALA A 155 -28.87 -31.95 -21.16
CA ALA A 155 -30.29 -31.65 -21.34
C ALA A 155 -31.15 -32.87 -20.99
N ALA A 156 -32.33 -32.62 -20.38
CA ALA A 156 -33.25 -33.68 -20.04
C ALA A 156 -33.83 -34.31 -21.31
N LYS A 157 -33.83 -35.64 -21.38
CA LYS A 157 -34.44 -36.34 -22.52
C LYS A 157 -35.97 -36.16 -22.49
N ALA A 158 -36.54 -35.80 -23.64
CA ALA A 158 -37.97 -35.63 -23.78
C ALA A 158 -38.74 -36.89 -23.32
N GLY A 159 -39.69 -36.71 -22.40
CA GLY A 159 -40.53 -37.80 -21.89
C GLY A 159 -39.92 -38.64 -20.76
N VAL A 160 -38.73 -38.30 -20.25
CA VAL A 160 -38.10 -38.97 -19.10
C VAL A 160 -38.11 -38.04 -17.89
N ILE A 161 -38.58 -38.54 -16.74
CA ILE A 161 -38.42 -37.82 -15.47
C ILE A 161 -36.97 -38.00 -15.02
N GLU A 162 -36.15 -36.97 -15.20
CA GLU A 162 -34.76 -36.92 -14.72
C GLU A 162 -34.69 -36.13 -13.40
N PHE A 163 -34.09 -36.74 -12.38
CA PHE A 163 -33.92 -36.14 -11.05
C PHE A 163 -32.62 -35.33 -10.92
N ASP A 164 -31.57 -35.71 -11.66
CA ASP A 164 -30.34 -34.91 -11.76
C ASP A 164 -30.46 -33.93 -12.91
N LYS A 165 -29.87 -32.74 -12.74
CA LYS A 165 -29.92 -31.65 -13.72
C LYS A 165 -28.51 -31.13 -14.01
N PRO A 166 -27.69 -31.87 -14.77
CA PRO A 166 -26.29 -31.55 -15.01
C PRO A 166 -26.08 -30.14 -15.59
N ARG A 167 -26.88 -29.76 -16.60
CA ARG A 167 -26.77 -28.45 -17.24
C ARG A 167 -27.06 -27.29 -16.29
N GLU A 168 -28.12 -27.40 -15.47
CA GLU A 168 -28.45 -26.39 -14.46
C GLU A 168 -27.36 -26.29 -13.37
N ARG A 169 -26.84 -27.44 -12.90
CA ARG A 169 -25.74 -27.49 -11.92
C ARG A 169 -24.47 -26.83 -12.47
N PHE A 170 -24.15 -27.08 -13.73
CA PHE A 170 -22.99 -26.47 -14.39
C PHE A 170 -23.19 -24.96 -14.61
N ALA A 171 -24.36 -24.52 -15.05
CA ALA A 171 -24.67 -23.09 -15.16
C ALA A 171 -24.52 -22.36 -13.82
N ARG A 172 -25.00 -22.96 -12.71
CA ARG A 172 -24.78 -22.44 -11.35
C ARG A 172 -23.29 -22.41 -10.99
N LYS A 173 -22.52 -23.42 -11.37
CA LYS A 173 -21.07 -23.44 -11.14
C LYS A 173 -20.37 -22.28 -11.88
N LEU A 174 -20.74 -22.02 -13.14
CA LEU A 174 -20.24 -20.86 -13.89
C LEU A 174 -20.60 -19.53 -13.24
N ALA A 175 -21.82 -19.41 -12.68
CA ALA A 175 -22.22 -18.23 -11.93
C ALA A 175 -21.37 -18.04 -10.66
N ASN A 176 -21.08 -19.11 -9.92
CA ASN A 176 -20.20 -19.05 -8.75
C ASN A 176 -18.76 -18.64 -9.12
N LEU A 177 -18.21 -19.17 -10.22
CA LEU A 177 -16.90 -18.75 -10.72
C LEU A 177 -16.89 -17.27 -11.13
N ALA A 178 -17.98 -16.77 -11.72
CA ALA A 178 -18.10 -15.35 -12.07
C ALA A 178 -18.15 -14.45 -10.83
N THR A 179 -18.85 -14.87 -9.76
CA THR A 179 -18.83 -14.16 -8.48
C THR A 179 -17.42 -14.12 -7.88
N LEU A 180 -16.70 -15.24 -7.92
CA LEU A 180 -15.32 -15.30 -7.45
C LEU A 180 -14.40 -14.37 -8.26
N MET A 181 -14.54 -14.36 -9.59
CA MET A 181 -13.78 -13.48 -10.48
C MET A 181 -14.01 -12.01 -10.14
N ALA A 182 -15.27 -11.60 -9.95
CA ALA A 182 -15.60 -10.23 -9.55
C ALA A 182 -14.97 -9.85 -8.20
N SER A 183 -14.88 -10.80 -7.26
CA SER A 183 -14.17 -10.59 -5.99
C SER A 183 -12.69 -10.33 -6.20
N HIS A 184 -11.99 -11.13 -7.03
CA HIS A 184 -10.59 -10.89 -7.34
C HIS A 184 -10.37 -9.56 -8.09
N GLU A 185 -11.24 -9.21 -9.04
CA GLU A 185 -11.18 -7.92 -9.77
C GLU A 185 -11.32 -6.72 -8.81
N MET A 186 -12.20 -6.82 -7.82
CA MET A 186 -12.33 -5.81 -6.77
C MET A 186 -11.05 -5.71 -5.93
N SER A 187 -10.50 -6.85 -5.48
CA SER A 187 -9.23 -6.89 -4.74
C SER A 187 -8.07 -6.27 -5.54
N VAL A 188 -7.95 -6.56 -6.84
CA VAL A 188 -6.95 -5.94 -7.73
C VAL A 188 -7.11 -4.42 -7.75
N THR A 189 -8.36 -3.94 -7.87
CA THR A 189 -8.65 -2.50 -7.89
C THR A 189 -8.26 -1.83 -6.57
N GLN A 190 -8.61 -2.43 -5.43
CA GLN A 190 -8.24 -1.95 -4.10
C GLN A 190 -6.72 -1.94 -3.91
N MET A 191 -6.03 -3.02 -4.28
CA MET A 191 -4.57 -3.11 -4.20
C MET A 191 -3.88 -2.05 -5.06
N LYS A 192 -4.34 -1.81 -6.29
CA LYS A 192 -3.79 -0.75 -7.16
C LYS A 192 -3.94 0.64 -6.54
N LEU A 193 -5.09 0.92 -5.91
CA LEU A 193 -5.31 2.17 -5.20
C LEU A 193 -4.37 2.32 -4.00
N THR A 194 -4.31 1.32 -3.13
CA THR A 194 -3.42 1.31 -1.96
C THR A 194 -1.95 1.46 -2.37
N ARG A 195 -1.54 0.78 -3.45
CA ARG A 195 -0.21 0.91 -4.03
C ARG A 195 0.10 2.35 -4.44
N ALA A 196 -0.82 2.99 -5.18
CA ALA A 196 -0.65 4.36 -5.63
C ALA A 196 -0.49 5.33 -4.46
N GLN A 197 -1.31 5.19 -3.42
CA GLN A 197 -1.21 6.00 -2.20
C GLN A 197 0.12 5.78 -1.45
N ALA A 198 0.57 4.53 -1.34
CA ALA A 198 1.83 4.19 -0.70
C ALA A 198 3.05 4.74 -1.46
N VAL A 199 3.03 4.67 -2.79
CA VAL A 199 4.08 5.23 -3.65
C VAL A 199 4.14 6.75 -3.52
N ASP A 200 3.00 7.45 -3.63
CA ASP A 200 2.96 8.92 -3.49
C ASP A 200 3.53 9.38 -2.14
N MET A 201 3.11 8.72 -1.05
CA MET A 201 3.62 9.01 0.29
C MET A 201 5.13 8.82 0.39
N LEU A 202 5.62 7.70 -0.14
CA LEU A 202 7.03 7.34 -0.09
C LEU A 202 7.89 8.30 -0.91
N ASP A 203 7.44 8.70 -2.10
CA ASP A 203 8.16 9.62 -2.96
C ASP A 203 8.33 10.99 -2.30
N ARG A 204 7.24 11.54 -1.74
CA ARG A 204 7.23 12.83 -1.06
C ARG A 204 8.07 12.84 0.21
N PHE A 205 8.01 11.75 0.98
CA PHE A 205 8.89 11.56 2.14
C PHE A 205 10.36 11.47 1.70
N SER A 206 10.67 10.66 0.68
CA SER A 206 12.04 10.44 0.21
C SER A 206 12.66 11.71 -0.39
N GLU A 207 11.89 12.51 -1.12
CA GLU A 207 12.32 13.83 -1.60
C GLU A 207 12.67 14.76 -0.43
N THR A 208 11.78 14.81 0.57
CA THR A 208 11.99 15.62 1.77
C THR A 208 13.23 15.16 2.56
N ALA A 209 13.39 13.85 2.74
CA ALA A 209 14.48 13.25 3.49
C ALA A 209 15.83 13.40 2.77
N SER A 210 15.87 13.34 1.44
CA SER A 210 17.11 13.43 0.67
C SER A 210 17.56 14.88 0.41
N VAL A 211 16.64 15.84 0.32
CA VAL A 211 16.96 17.23 -0.02
C VAL A 211 16.88 18.15 1.21
N LEU A 212 15.74 18.16 1.91
CA LEU A 212 15.45 19.17 2.92
C LEU A 212 16.05 18.84 4.28
N VAL A 213 16.11 17.57 4.67
CA VAL A 213 16.72 17.15 5.93
C VAL A 213 18.22 17.50 5.99
N PRO A 214 19.06 17.22 4.96
CA PRO A 214 20.47 17.62 4.98
C PRO A 214 20.66 19.14 5.10
N VAL A 215 19.87 19.91 4.35
CA VAL A 215 19.90 21.38 4.40
C VAL A 215 19.55 21.89 5.80
N TRP A 216 18.48 21.36 6.40
CA TRP A 216 18.10 21.68 7.78
C TRP A 216 19.21 21.28 8.78
N ARG A 217 19.77 20.08 8.67
CA ARG A 217 20.88 19.61 9.53
C ARG A 217 22.09 20.54 9.45
N GLN A 218 22.44 21.01 8.25
CA GLN A 218 23.54 21.94 8.02
C GLN A 218 23.31 23.29 8.71
N HIS A 219 22.16 23.92 8.46
CA HIS A 219 21.88 25.24 9.02
C HIS A 219 21.70 25.21 10.54
N THR A 220 21.07 24.17 11.08
CA THR A 220 20.94 24.02 12.54
C THR A 220 22.25 23.71 13.24
N LEU A 221 23.15 22.94 12.59
CA LEU A 221 24.51 22.73 13.08
C LEU A 221 25.28 24.05 13.13
N ALA A 222 25.22 24.85 12.07
CA ALA A 222 25.89 26.14 12.00
C ALA A 222 25.46 27.09 13.13
N LEU A 223 24.19 27.04 13.54
CA LEU A 223 23.68 27.82 14.67
C LEU A 223 24.28 27.40 16.01
N ILE A 224 24.44 26.10 16.27
CA ILE A 224 24.92 25.61 17.57
C ILE A 224 26.45 25.65 17.71
N THR A 225 27.20 25.70 16.60
CA THR A 225 28.67 25.75 16.63
C THR A 225 29.25 27.16 16.62
N THR A 226 28.44 28.18 16.31
CA THR A 226 28.94 29.55 16.11
C THR A 226 28.78 30.39 17.37
N LYS A 227 29.88 30.93 17.90
CA LYS A 227 29.88 31.78 19.10
C LYS A 227 29.14 33.11 18.93
N ASN A 228 29.13 33.66 17.72
CA ASN A 228 28.46 34.92 17.39
C ASN A 228 27.39 34.67 16.32
N MET A 229 26.20 34.22 16.72
CA MET A 229 25.06 34.11 15.83
C MET A 229 24.73 35.49 15.25
N ASN A 230 24.72 35.62 13.92
CA ASN A 230 24.23 36.81 13.25
C ASN A 230 22.77 36.61 12.78
N PRO A 231 22.02 37.70 12.51
CA PRO A 231 20.62 37.60 12.08
C PRO A 231 20.43 36.81 10.77
N ALA A 232 21.39 36.86 9.85
CA ALA A 232 21.30 36.14 8.58
C ALA A 232 21.37 34.62 8.75
N MET A 233 22.22 34.11 9.65
CA MET A 233 22.31 32.68 9.96
C MET A 233 21.01 32.16 10.58
N VAL A 234 20.41 32.93 11.48
CA VAL A 234 19.11 32.61 12.08
C VAL A 234 18.01 32.60 11.02
N ALA A 235 18.03 33.56 10.10
CA ALA A 235 17.07 33.62 8.99
C ALA A 235 17.17 32.40 8.07
N GLU A 236 18.38 31.99 7.68
CA GLU A 236 18.58 30.79 6.85
C GLU A 236 18.16 29.50 7.56
N ALA A 237 18.51 29.35 8.84
CA ALA A 237 18.05 28.20 9.63
C ALA A 237 16.52 28.17 9.79
N ALA A 238 15.89 29.33 10.02
CA ALA A 238 14.44 29.43 10.08
C ALA A 238 13.78 29.11 8.72
N LYS A 239 14.39 29.53 7.62
CA LYS A 239 13.92 29.22 6.26
C LYS A 239 14.01 27.73 5.98
N ALA A 240 15.14 27.09 6.27
CA ALA A 240 15.31 25.65 6.12
C ALA A 240 14.32 24.86 7.00
N HIS A 241 14.11 25.31 8.23
CA HIS A 241 13.14 24.73 9.16
C HIS A 241 11.70 24.83 8.64
N GLN A 242 11.28 25.99 8.14
CA GLN A 242 9.95 26.19 7.55
C GLN A 242 9.75 25.39 6.27
N ALA A 243 10.78 25.27 5.42
CA ALA A 243 10.72 24.46 4.21
C ALA A 243 10.52 22.98 4.54
N LEU A 244 11.29 22.45 5.49
CA LEU A 244 11.14 21.07 5.97
C LEU A 244 9.76 20.83 6.57
N MET A 245 9.30 21.71 7.46
CA MET A 245 7.98 21.61 8.07
C MET A 245 6.86 21.61 7.02
N ARG A 246 6.92 22.53 6.04
CA ARG A 246 5.93 22.60 4.96
C ARG A 246 5.90 21.33 4.12
N SER A 247 7.06 20.81 3.71
CA SER A 247 7.16 19.61 2.89
C SER A 247 6.60 18.35 3.60
N LEU A 248 6.94 18.19 4.88
CA LEU A 248 6.41 17.12 5.72
C LEU A 248 4.90 17.26 5.97
N SER A 249 4.40 18.47 6.26
CA SER A 249 2.97 18.71 6.41
C SER A 249 2.21 18.45 5.11
N GLN A 250 2.75 18.88 3.97
CA GLN A 250 2.18 18.57 2.66
C GLN A 250 2.08 17.06 2.48
N SER A 251 3.14 16.31 2.78
CA SER A 251 3.14 14.83 2.67
C SER A 251 1.93 14.18 3.36
N LEU A 252 1.41 14.77 4.45
CA LEU A 252 0.22 14.29 5.15
C LEU A 252 -1.13 14.64 4.47
N GLU A 253 -1.19 15.69 3.65
CA GLU A 253 -2.43 16.17 3.01
C GLU A 253 -3.02 15.15 2.02
N GLY A 254 -2.21 14.23 1.49
CA GLY A 254 -2.65 13.19 0.55
C GLY A 254 -3.36 11.99 1.17
N ILE A 255 -3.47 11.90 2.50
CA ILE A 255 -4.06 10.74 3.22
C ILE A 255 -5.53 10.96 3.56
N ASN A 256 -5.97 12.22 3.66
CA ASN A 256 -7.32 12.59 4.11
C ASN A 256 -8.35 12.71 2.97
N GLN A 257 -8.06 12.18 1.78
CA GLN A 257 -8.96 12.13 0.62
C GLN A 257 -9.23 10.68 0.22
#